data_AF-A0A7T5RDP3-F1
#
_entry.id   AF-A0A7T5RDP3-F1
#
_cell.length_a   1.000
_cell.length_b   1.000
_cell.length_c   1.000
_cell.angle_alpha   90.00
_cell.angle_beta   90.00
_cell.angle_gamma   90.00
#
_symmetry.space_group_name_H-M   'P 1'
#
loop_
_entity.id
_entity.type
_entity.pdbx_description
1 polymer ?
#
loop_
_entity_poly.entity_id
_entity_poly.type
_entity_poly.pdbx_seq_one_letter_code
_entity_poly.pdbx_strand_id
1 'polypeptide(L)'
;MFKELLDYEDEFHLLYLGKLTKREGWKNVREHGVTQLLGAKVLGALLGLTDGERRALESVAIIHDWEKRLDNFPDDFSPAEKEKIELYYKKIKPDERLMAATGPDFLEKVLYAEVSILEFLQFYLDDITMGSEIVPFDKRIEEVSTRKQYLNDDGDLTQRLGGRKYWELEMEVGHLVENMIFDSLKARGVEIGSPKDIPYLIKNKIIELSNV
;
A
#
# COMPACT_ATOMS: atom_id res chain seq x y z
N MET A 1 15.54 11.15 7.82
CA MET A 1 14.40 10.42 7.22
C MET A 1 14.32 8.98 7.73
N PHE A 2 15.38 8.17 7.64
CA PHE A 2 15.49 6.93 8.42
C PHE A 2 15.39 7.18 9.94
N LYS A 3 15.84 8.35 10.41
CA LYS A 3 15.88 8.71 11.84
C LYS A 3 14.54 8.64 12.60
N GLU A 4 13.40 8.91 11.97
CA GLU A 4 12.07 8.78 12.63
C GLU A 4 11.55 7.33 12.63
N LEU A 5 11.96 6.51 11.63
CA LEU A 5 11.78 5.05 11.68
C LEU A 5 12.69 4.41 12.74
N LEU A 6 13.85 5.02 13.00
CA LEU A 6 14.80 4.56 14.01
C LEU A 6 14.35 4.85 15.46
N ASP A 7 13.37 5.74 15.68
CA ASP A 7 12.75 5.91 17.02
C ASP A 7 11.88 4.70 17.43
N TYR A 8 11.73 3.72 16.53
CA TYR A 8 11.05 2.43 16.72
C TYR A 8 12.00 1.25 16.48
N GLU A 9 13.31 1.48 16.67
CA GLU A 9 14.39 0.57 16.27
C GLU A 9 14.10 -0.87 16.68
N ASP A 10 13.85 -1.17 17.96
CA ASP A 10 13.76 -2.55 18.43
C ASP A 10 12.58 -3.36 17.85
N GLU A 11 11.39 -2.76 17.77
CA GLU A 11 10.19 -3.46 17.26
C GLU A 11 10.19 -3.53 15.73
N PHE A 12 10.63 -2.46 15.06
CA PHE A 12 10.84 -2.46 13.62
C PHE A 12 11.95 -3.45 13.24
N HIS A 13 12.99 -3.59 14.09
CA HIS A 13 14.06 -4.57 13.89
C HIS A 13 13.55 -6.01 13.99
N LEU A 14 12.70 -6.32 14.98
CA LEU A 14 12.17 -7.67 15.16
C LEU A 14 11.41 -8.15 13.92
N LEU A 15 10.47 -7.32 13.42
CA LEU A 15 9.66 -7.66 12.26
C LEU A 15 10.44 -7.51 10.95
N TYR A 16 10.97 -6.32 10.64
CA TYR A 16 11.56 -6.03 9.33
C TYR A 16 12.98 -6.60 9.16
N LEU A 17 13.75 -6.71 10.25
CA LEU A 17 15.16 -7.15 10.19
C LEU A 17 15.37 -8.57 10.72
N GLY A 18 14.46 -9.10 11.54
CA GLY A 18 14.49 -10.47 12.04
C GLY A 18 13.64 -11.46 11.25
N LYS A 19 12.37 -11.11 10.94
CA LYS A 19 11.38 -12.05 10.38
C LYS A 19 10.99 -11.78 8.93
N LEU A 20 11.08 -10.56 8.41
CA LEU A 20 10.77 -10.27 7.00
C LEU A 20 12.04 -10.27 6.11
N THR A 21 12.86 -11.32 6.20
CA THR A 21 14.19 -11.37 5.57
C THR A 21 14.29 -12.35 4.39
N LYS A 22 15.38 -12.25 3.61
CA LYS A 22 15.68 -13.16 2.48
C LYS A 22 15.87 -14.61 2.92
N ARG A 23 16.49 -14.82 4.10
CA ARG A 23 16.68 -16.17 4.66
C ARG A 23 15.34 -16.88 4.89
N GLU A 24 14.31 -16.10 5.12
CA GLU A 24 12.98 -16.56 5.50
C GLU A 24 11.96 -16.51 4.35
N GLY A 25 12.35 -16.04 3.16
CA GLY A 25 11.44 -15.93 2.01
C GLY A 25 10.47 -14.73 2.03
N TRP A 26 10.62 -13.81 3.00
CA TRP A 26 9.70 -12.67 3.23
C TRP A 26 10.29 -11.30 2.84
N LYS A 27 11.44 -11.30 2.17
CA LYS A 27 12.14 -10.09 1.72
C LYS A 27 11.23 -9.20 0.87
N ASN A 28 10.37 -9.80 0.05
CA ASN A 28 9.43 -9.12 -0.83
C ASN A 28 8.41 -8.27 -0.06
N VAL A 29 7.85 -8.77 1.05
CA VAL A 29 6.88 -8.01 1.88
C VAL A 29 7.56 -6.80 2.51
N ARG A 30 8.78 -6.99 3.00
CA ARG A 30 9.59 -5.90 3.53
C ARG A 30 9.89 -4.84 2.48
N GLU A 31 10.34 -5.27 1.31
CA GLU A 31 10.66 -4.38 0.19
C GLU A 31 9.43 -3.64 -0.30
N HIS A 32 8.27 -4.32 -0.33
CA HIS A 32 6.97 -3.74 -0.65
C HIS A 32 6.63 -2.58 0.29
N GLY A 33 6.59 -2.81 1.60
CA GLY A 33 6.24 -1.75 2.56
C GLY A 33 7.21 -0.57 2.52
N VAL A 34 8.52 -0.82 2.36
CA VAL A 34 9.51 0.28 2.24
C VAL A 34 9.31 1.07 0.94
N THR A 35 9.07 0.39 -0.17
CA THR A 35 8.86 1.04 -1.48
C THR A 35 7.57 1.85 -1.48
N GLN A 36 6.49 1.30 -0.93
CA GLN A 36 5.21 1.98 -0.80
C GLN A 36 5.30 3.19 0.13
N LEU A 37 6.05 3.10 1.25
CA LEU A 37 6.33 4.26 2.11
C LEU A 37 7.01 5.40 1.33
N LEU A 38 8.03 5.08 0.54
CA LEU A 38 8.71 6.07 -0.28
C LEU A 38 7.77 6.66 -1.35
N GLY A 39 6.91 5.81 -1.93
CA GLY A 39 5.83 6.23 -2.83
C GLY A 39 4.85 7.20 -2.15
N ALA A 40 4.40 6.88 -0.93
CA ALA A 40 3.51 7.70 -0.12
C ALA A 40 4.11 9.06 0.21
N LYS A 41 5.39 9.10 0.62
CA LYS A 41 6.12 10.35 0.88
C LYS A 41 6.16 11.25 -0.35
N VAL A 42 6.55 10.69 -1.49
CA VAL A 42 6.68 11.42 -2.75
C VAL A 42 5.32 11.90 -3.24
N LEU A 43 4.35 11.00 -3.36
CA LEU A 43 3.03 11.32 -3.87
C LEU A 43 2.30 12.30 -2.97
N GLY A 44 2.35 12.09 -1.64
CA GLY A 44 1.78 13.00 -0.66
C GLY A 44 2.39 14.41 -0.71
N ALA A 45 3.69 14.52 -0.97
CA ALA A 45 4.34 15.82 -1.17
C ALA A 45 3.91 16.49 -2.49
N LEU A 46 3.85 15.74 -3.60
CA LEU A 46 3.40 16.26 -4.90
C LEU A 46 1.94 16.75 -4.85
N LEU A 47 1.07 15.96 -4.22
CA LEU A 47 -0.33 16.30 -3.93
C LEU A 47 -0.47 17.27 -2.76
N GLY A 48 0.65 17.69 -2.14
CA GLY A 48 0.77 18.60 -1.00
C GLY A 48 -0.32 18.40 0.03
N LEU A 49 -0.46 17.14 0.42
CA LEU A 49 -1.21 16.72 1.57
C LEU A 49 -0.62 17.37 2.82
N THR A 50 -1.47 17.62 3.80
CA THR A 50 -1.04 18.11 5.12
C THR A 50 -0.12 17.11 5.82
N ASP A 51 0.62 17.57 6.83
CA ASP A 51 1.48 16.70 7.63
C ASP A 51 0.73 15.54 8.28
N GLY A 52 -0.53 15.76 8.69
CA GLY A 52 -1.37 14.72 9.27
C GLY A 52 -1.72 13.64 8.25
N GLU A 53 -2.18 14.04 7.08
CA GLU A 53 -2.55 13.14 5.98
C GLU A 53 -1.34 12.34 5.47
N ARG A 54 -0.18 13.00 5.30
CA ARG A 54 1.06 12.32 4.91
C ARG A 54 1.47 11.26 5.93
N ARG A 55 1.47 11.60 7.22
CA ARG A 55 1.79 10.63 8.28
C ARG A 55 0.84 9.45 8.29
N ALA A 56 -0.46 9.68 8.10
CA ALA A 56 -1.46 8.59 8.05
C ALA A 56 -1.17 7.60 6.90
N LEU A 57 -0.96 8.11 5.68
CA LEU A 57 -0.58 7.29 4.53
C LEU A 57 0.75 6.57 4.74
N GLU A 58 1.78 7.28 5.21
CA GLU A 58 3.11 6.72 5.44
C GLU A 58 3.09 5.58 6.46
N SER A 59 2.36 5.75 7.57
CA SER A 59 2.23 4.72 8.60
C SER A 59 1.57 3.45 8.09
N VAL A 60 0.52 3.57 7.27
CA VAL A 60 -0.19 2.42 6.70
C VAL A 60 0.62 1.78 5.58
N ALA A 61 1.20 2.57 4.67
CA ALA A 61 2.04 2.07 3.59
C ALA A 61 3.20 1.20 4.10
N ILE A 62 3.88 1.63 5.17
CA ILE A 62 4.99 0.84 5.68
C ILE A 62 4.50 -0.47 6.30
N ILE A 63 3.38 -0.47 7.03
CA ILE A 63 3.00 -1.64 7.82
C ILE A 63 1.92 -2.53 7.20
N HIS A 64 1.01 -2.12 6.31
CA HIS A 64 -0.24 -2.86 6.04
C HIS A 64 -0.12 -4.38 5.77
N ASP A 65 1.03 -4.85 5.27
CA ASP A 65 1.35 -6.26 5.03
C ASP A 65 2.15 -6.98 6.13
N TRP A 66 2.46 -6.30 7.23
CA TRP A 66 3.38 -6.75 8.27
C TRP A 66 2.90 -8.04 8.95
N GLU A 67 1.59 -8.17 9.14
CA GLU A 67 0.95 -9.30 9.83
C GLU A 67 0.85 -10.56 8.96
N LYS A 68 1.03 -10.45 7.63
CA LYS A 68 0.91 -11.59 6.71
C LYS A 68 1.77 -12.79 7.12
N ARG A 69 2.97 -12.56 7.68
CA ARG A 69 3.78 -13.68 8.18
C ARG A 69 3.22 -14.27 9.46
N LEU A 70 2.79 -13.42 10.40
CA LEU A 70 2.19 -13.87 11.66
C LEU A 70 0.93 -14.70 11.41
N ASP A 71 0.10 -14.30 10.43
CA ASP A 71 -1.14 -15.00 10.10
C ASP A 71 -0.89 -16.33 9.39
N ASN A 72 0.05 -16.35 8.44
CA ASN A 72 0.33 -17.57 7.67
C ASN A 72 1.21 -18.56 8.44
N PHE A 73 2.07 -18.08 9.35
CA PHE A 73 3.04 -18.88 10.10
C PHE A 73 3.09 -18.44 11.57
N PRO A 74 1.99 -18.57 12.33
CA PRO A 74 1.92 -18.08 13.71
C PRO A 74 2.89 -18.78 14.66
N ASP A 75 3.35 -19.98 14.31
CA ASP A 75 4.30 -20.77 15.11
C ASP A 75 5.76 -20.31 14.93
N ASP A 76 6.04 -19.46 13.93
CA ASP A 76 7.37 -18.82 13.76
C ASP A 76 7.66 -17.75 14.83
N PHE A 77 6.66 -17.44 15.66
CA PHE A 77 6.70 -16.39 16.67
C PHE A 77 6.43 -16.95 18.06
N SER A 78 7.37 -16.72 18.97
CA SER A 78 7.18 -16.95 20.39
C SER A 78 6.11 -16.03 20.97
N PRO A 79 5.48 -16.39 22.11
CA PRO A 79 4.52 -15.52 22.79
C PRO A 79 5.06 -14.11 23.08
N ALA A 80 6.33 -13.99 23.47
CA ALA A 80 6.97 -12.70 23.73
C ALA A 80 7.17 -11.86 22.46
N GLU A 81 7.41 -12.49 21.30
CA GLU A 81 7.46 -11.78 20.02
C GLU A 81 6.07 -11.27 19.62
N LYS A 82 5.01 -12.08 19.80
CA LYS A 82 3.62 -11.67 19.54
C LYS A 82 3.19 -10.49 20.41
N GLU A 83 3.56 -10.48 21.69
CA GLU A 83 3.28 -9.36 22.59
C GLU A 83 3.97 -8.07 22.16
N LYS A 84 5.26 -8.13 21.77
CA LYS A 84 6.00 -6.97 21.24
C LYS A 84 5.38 -6.41 19.97
N ILE A 85 4.95 -7.30 19.10
CA ILE A 85 4.27 -6.97 17.85
C ILE A 85 2.95 -6.21 18.14
N GLU A 86 2.13 -6.72 19.06
CA GLU A 86 0.86 -6.07 19.44
C GLU A 86 1.10 -4.69 20.06
N LEU A 87 2.12 -4.56 20.91
CA LEU A 87 2.53 -3.27 21.48
C LEU A 87 2.95 -2.27 20.39
N TYR A 88 3.66 -2.73 19.37
CA TYR A 88 4.05 -1.91 18.22
C TYR A 88 2.84 -1.43 17.41
N TYR A 89 1.91 -2.32 17.10
CA TYR A 89 0.67 -1.95 16.41
C TYR A 89 -0.11 -0.88 17.19
N LYS A 90 -0.23 -1.06 18.52
CA LYS A 90 -0.84 -0.07 19.43
C LYS A 90 -0.08 1.25 19.53
N LYS A 91 1.24 1.25 19.29
CA LYS A 91 2.08 2.46 19.31
C LYS A 91 1.92 3.25 18.02
N ILE A 92 1.92 2.59 16.87
CA ILE A 92 1.70 3.24 15.57
C ILE A 92 0.28 3.76 15.46
N LYS A 93 -0.71 2.98 15.90
CA LYS A 93 -2.14 3.28 15.74
C LYS A 93 -2.46 3.60 14.27
N PRO A 94 -2.21 2.64 13.35
CA PRO A 94 -2.52 2.89 11.95
C PRO A 94 -4.00 3.23 11.79
N ASP A 95 -4.32 4.06 10.80
CA ASP A 95 -5.70 4.35 10.46
C ASP A 95 -6.36 3.08 9.91
N GLU A 96 -7.31 2.52 10.66
CA GLU A 96 -7.98 1.27 10.31
C GLU A 96 -8.75 1.36 8.99
N ARG A 97 -9.24 2.56 8.61
CA ARG A 97 -9.93 2.75 7.32
C ARG A 97 -8.95 2.68 6.16
N LEU A 98 -7.78 3.29 6.32
CA LEU A 98 -6.71 3.19 5.32
C LEU A 98 -6.15 1.77 5.22
N MET A 99 -5.99 1.06 6.35
CA MET A 99 -5.58 -0.35 6.35
C MET A 99 -6.59 -1.20 5.55
N ALA A 100 -7.89 -0.97 5.73
CA ALA A 100 -8.92 -1.69 4.99
C ALA A 100 -8.92 -1.39 3.48
N ALA A 101 -8.31 -0.26 3.05
CA ALA A 101 -8.26 0.13 1.65
C ALA A 101 -7.31 -0.72 0.78
N THR A 102 -6.47 -1.57 1.38
CA THR A 102 -5.58 -2.51 0.66
C THR A 102 -6.18 -3.93 0.55
N GLY A 103 -7.41 -4.12 1.04
CA GLY A 103 -8.08 -5.41 1.06
C GLY A 103 -9.23 -5.53 0.03
N PRO A 104 -9.69 -6.75 -0.27
CA PRO A 104 -10.77 -6.97 -1.24
C PRO A 104 -12.10 -6.26 -0.90
N ASP A 105 -12.38 -6.07 0.38
CA ASP A 105 -13.61 -5.42 0.85
C ASP A 105 -13.63 -3.91 0.54
N PHE A 106 -12.49 -3.32 0.15
CA PHE A 106 -12.44 -1.93 -0.27
C PHE A 106 -13.33 -1.65 -1.49
N LEU A 107 -13.38 -2.57 -2.46
CA LEU A 107 -14.19 -2.38 -3.66
C LEU A 107 -15.70 -2.39 -3.35
N GLU A 108 -16.13 -3.22 -2.40
CA GLU A 108 -17.50 -3.17 -1.89
C GLU A 108 -17.79 -1.80 -1.26
N LYS A 109 -16.86 -1.29 -0.46
CA LYS A 109 -16.99 0.04 0.15
C LYS A 109 -17.11 1.15 -0.91
N VAL A 110 -16.33 1.09 -2.00
CA VAL A 110 -16.41 2.05 -3.11
C VAL A 110 -17.80 2.08 -3.75
N LEU A 111 -18.49 0.94 -3.82
CA LEU A 111 -19.82 0.86 -4.42
C LEU A 111 -20.93 1.43 -3.54
N TYR A 112 -20.81 1.28 -2.22
CA TYR A 112 -21.94 1.49 -1.30
C TYR A 112 -21.72 2.54 -0.21
N ALA A 113 -20.52 3.10 -0.08
CA ALA A 113 -20.19 4.03 0.98
C ALA A 113 -19.33 5.21 0.49
N GLU A 114 -19.23 6.22 1.34
CA GLU A 114 -18.29 7.32 1.12
C GLU A 114 -16.86 6.84 1.37
N VAL A 115 -16.00 7.08 0.39
CA VAL A 115 -14.57 6.77 0.43
C VAL A 115 -13.78 8.06 0.37
N SER A 116 -12.82 8.21 1.28
CA SER A 116 -11.96 9.39 1.33
C SER A 116 -10.87 9.33 0.25
N ILE A 117 -10.33 10.50 -0.09
CA ILE A 117 -9.19 10.61 -1.02
C ILE A 117 -7.99 9.81 -0.50
N LEU A 118 -7.72 9.81 0.81
CA LEU A 118 -6.60 9.06 1.37
C LEU A 118 -6.76 7.54 1.19
N GLU A 119 -7.97 7.02 1.30
CA GLU A 119 -8.22 5.59 1.06
C GLU A 119 -7.95 5.22 -0.40
N PHE A 120 -8.40 6.06 -1.35
CA PHE A 120 -8.06 5.88 -2.77
C PHE A 120 -6.55 5.96 -3.02
N LEU A 121 -5.84 6.90 -2.38
CA LEU A 121 -4.39 7.00 -2.51
C LEU A 121 -3.69 5.76 -1.93
N GLN A 122 -4.16 5.23 -0.80
CA GLN A 122 -3.60 4.04 -0.18
C GLN A 122 -3.80 2.80 -1.06
N PHE A 123 -5.01 2.60 -1.58
CA PHE A 123 -5.34 1.58 -2.56
C PHE A 123 -4.42 1.65 -3.77
N TYR A 124 -4.35 2.82 -4.42
CA TYR A 124 -3.53 2.99 -5.62
C TYR A 124 -2.03 2.79 -5.36
N LEU A 125 -1.51 3.26 -4.23
CA LEU A 125 -0.11 3.07 -3.85
C LEU A 125 0.24 1.59 -3.69
N ASP A 126 -0.67 0.77 -3.13
CA ASP A 126 -0.49 -0.68 -3.05
C ASP A 126 -0.44 -1.31 -4.45
N ASP A 127 -1.36 -0.90 -5.31
CA ASP A 127 -1.50 -1.42 -6.69
C ASP A 127 -0.53 -0.84 -7.71
N ILE A 128 0.42 -0.01 -7.29
CA ILE A 128 1.60 0.34 -8.10
C ILE A 128 2.90 -0.15 -7.48
N THR A 129 2.85 -0.79 -6.31
CA THR A 129 4.04 -1.29 -5.62
C THR A 129 4.18 -2.80 -5.81
N MET A 130 5.33 -3.23 -6.31
CA MET A 130 5.66 -4.62 -6.57
C MET A 130 7.02 -4.96 -5.95
N GLY A 131 7.01 -5.32 -4.66
CA GLY A 131 8.24 -5.58 -3.92
C GLY A 131 9.09 -4.31 -3.85
N SER A 132 10.31 -4.34 -4.40
CA SER A 132 11.22 -3.19 -4.39
C SER A 132 10.98 -2.15 -5.50
N GLU A 133 9.91 -2.29 -6.28
CA GLU A 133 9.68 -1.46 -7.47
C GLU A 133 8.32 -0.75 -7.46
N ILE A 134 8.31 0.47 -7.97
CA ILE A 134 7.09 1.15 -8.42
C ILE A 134 6.89 0.84 -9.90
N VAL A 135 5.72 0.34 -10.27
CA VAL A 135 5.35 -0.13 -11.61
C VAL A 135 4.02 0.48 -12.07
N PRO A 136 3.72 0.49 -13.39
CA PRO A 136 2.39 0.87 -13.88
C PRO A 136 1.28 0.03 -13.26
N PHE A 137 0.14 0.68 -12.95
CA PHE A 137 -1.04 0.03 -12.35
C PHE A 137 -1.49 -1.20 -13.17
N ASP A 138 -1.72 -1.03 -14.48
CA ASP A 138 -2.14 -2.13 -15.38
C ASP A 138 -1.21 -3.35 -15.28
N LYS A 139 0.11 -3.11 -15.22
CA LYS A 139 1.12 -4.17 -15.13
C LYS A 139 1.04 -4.90 -13.78
N ARG A 140 0.79 -4.17 -12.69
CA ARG A 140 0.60 -4.76 -11.36
C ARG A 140 -0.64 -5.64 -11.35
N ILE A 141 -1.77 -5.13 -11.83
CA ILE A 141 -3.05 -5.87 -11.82
C ILE A 141 -2.96 -7.13 -12.69
N GLU A 142 -2.34 -7.06 -13.87
CA GLU A 142 -2.10 -8.24 -14.71
C GLU A 142 -1.31 -9.32 -13.95
N GLU A 143 -0.28 -8.93 -13.20
CA GLU A 143 0.54 -9.85 -12.40
C GLU A 143 -0.26 -10.47 -11.23
N VAL A 144 -1.03 -9.68 -10.47
CA VAL A 144 -1.75 -10.21 -9.30
C VAL A 144 -2.95 -11.04 -9.71
N SER A 145 -3.70 -10.59 -10.72
CA SER A 145 -4.94 -11.25 -11.15
C SER A 145 -4.71 -12.69 -11.62
N THR A 146 -3.56 -12.95 -12.25
CA THR A 146 -3.17 -14.32 -12.63
C THR A 146 -2.90 -15.23 -11.44
N ARG A 147 -2.34 -14.70 -10.34
CA ARG A 147 -2.04 -15.46 -9.12
C ARG A 147 -3.23 -15.61 -8.18
N LYS A 148 -4.14 -14.65 -8.20
CA LYS A 148 -5.30 -14.56 -7.30
C LYS A 148 -6.62 -14.68 -8.07
N GLN A 149 -6.67 -15.61 -9.04
CA GLN A 149 -7.88 -15.86 -9.82
C GLN A 149 -9.09 -16.26 -8.96
N TYR A 150 -8.85 -16.89 -7.80
CA TYR A 150 -9.90 -17.29 -6.86
C TYR A 150 -10.82 -16.14 -6.43
N LEU A 151 -10.35 -14.88 -6.44
CA LEU A 151 -11.20 -13.72 -6.13
C LEU A 151 -12.30 -13.48 -7.18
N ASN A 152 -12.07 -13.86 -8.45
CA ASN A 152 -13.11 -13.84 -9.48
C ASN A 152 -14.06 -15.03 -9.36
N ASP A 153 -13.59 -16.14 -8.80
CA ASP A 153 -14.37 -17.38 -8.66
C ASP A 153 -15.21 -17.38 -7.37
N ASP A 154 -14.95 -16.45 -6.46
CA ASP A 154 -15.72 -16.25 -5.23
C ASP A 154 -17.12 -15.67 -5.54
N GLY A 155 -18.13 -16.52 -5.41
CA GLY A 155 -19.53 -16.17 -5.66
C GLY A 155 -20.11 -15.19 -4.63
N ASP A 156 -19.70 -15.30 -3.36
CA ASP A 156 -20.18 -14.42 -2.29
C ASP A 156 -19.59 -13.02 -2.48
N LEU A 157 -18.30 -12.92 -2.78
CA LEU A 157 -17.66 -11.67 -3.16
C LEU A 157 -18.30 -11.07 -4.41
N THR A 158 -18.50 -11.87 -5.46
CA THR A 158 -19.18 -11.41 -6.70
C THR A 158 -20.56 -10.83 -6.38
N GLN A 159 -21.34 -11.46 -5.49
CA GLN A 159 -22.65 -10.96 -5.08
C GLN A 159 -22.54 -9.64 -4.32
N ARG A 160 -21.58 -9.54 -3.37
CA ARG A 160 -21.30 -8.28 -2.65
C ARG A 160 -20.88 -7.17 -3.59
N LEU A 161 -20.22 -7.46 -4.70
CA LEU A 161 -19.82 -6.49 -5.73
C LEU A 161 -20.91 -6.21 -6.79
N GLY A 162 -22.18 -6.46 -6.48
CA GLY A 162 -23.30 -6.21 -7.38
C GLY A 162 -23.32 -7.11 -8.62
N GLY A 163 -22.74 -8.31 -8.54
CA GLY A 163 -22.65 -9.26 -9.65
C GLY A 163 -21.42 -9.09 -10.55
N ARG A 164 -20.54 -8.14 -10.23
CA ARG A 164 -19.32 -7.86 -11.00
C ARG A 164 -18.16 -8.74 -10.55
N LYS A 165 -17.24 -9.05 -11.47
CA LYS A 165 -16.01 -9.76 -11.14
C LYS A 165 -15.01 -8.83 -10.47
N TYR A 166 -14.30 -9.36 -9.47
CA TYR A 166 -13.37 -8.61 -8.63
C TYR A 166 -12.33 -7.85 -9.45
N TRP A 167 -11.59 -8.54 -10.31
CA TRP A 167 -10.50 -7.92 -11.09
C TRP A 167 -10.99 -6.92 -12.15
N GLU A 168 -12.22 -7.07 -12.64
CA GLU A 168 -12.83 -6.09 -13.55
C GLU A 168 -13.16 -4.79 -12.81
N LEU A 169 -13.70 -4.91 -11.59
CA LEU A 169 -14.01 -3.76 -10.76
C LEU A 169 -12.73 -3.08 -10.23
N GLU A 170 -11.72 -3.84 -9.82
CA GLU A 170 -10.44 -3.28 -9.35
C GLU A 170 -9.77 -2.46 -10.46
N MET A 171 -9.78 -2.96 -11.70
CA MET A 171 -9.24 -2.22 -12.85
C MET A 171 -9.99 -0.90 -13.09
N GLU A 172 -11.33 -0.92 -13.06
CA GLU A 172 -12.15 0.28 -13.25
C GLU A 172 -11.90 1.32 -12.15
N VAL A 173 -11.93 0.89 -10.89
CA VAL A 173 -11.70 1.76 -9.74
C VAL A 173 -10.27 2.31 -9.79
N GLY A 174 -9.27 1.49 -10.10
CA GLY A 174 -7.89 1.93 -10.23
C GLY A 174 -7.68 2.97 -11.32
N HIS A 175 -8.29 2.81 -12.50
CA HIS A 175 -8.23 3.85 -13.54
C HIS A 175 -8.94 5.13 -13.13
N LEU A 176 -10.05 5.05 -12.40
CA LEU A 176 -10.72 6.22 -11.85
C LEU A 176 -9.80 6.97 -10.88
N VAL A 177 -9.16 6.25 -9.96
CA VAL A 177 -8.23 6.82 -9.00
C VAL A 177 -6.98 7.40 -9.68
N GLU A 178 -6.41 6.71 -10.67
CA GLU A 178 -5.26 7.18 -11.44
C GLU A 178 -5.56 8.52 -12.14
N ASN A 179 -6.75 8.65 -12.74
CA ASN A 179 -7.22 9.91 -13.35
C ASN A 179 -7.42 11.02 -12.30
N MET A 180 -8.03 10.70 -11.15
CA MET A 180 -8.20 11.67 -10.06
C MET A 180 -6.84 12.22 -9.57
N ILE A 181 -5.84 11.34 -9.42
CA ILE A 181 -4.48 11.73 -9.02
C ILE A 181 -3.86 12.59 -10.11
N PHE A 182 -3.97 12.20 -11.38
CA PHE A 182 -3.46 12.96 -12.52
C PHE A 182 -4.00 14.39 -12.54
N ASP A 183 -5.33 14.55 -12.44
CA ASP A 183 -5.97 15.87 -12.42
C ASP A 183 -5.51 16.72 -11.24
N SER A 184 -5.36 16.09 -10.05
CA SER A 184 -4.86 16.77 -8.85
C SER A 184 -3.40 17.24 -9.00
N LEU A 185 -2.55 16.42 -9.65
CA LEU A 185 -1.17 16.79 -9.97
C LEU A 185 -1.13 17.94 -10.98
N LYS A 186 -1.95 17.88 -12.03
CA LYS A 186 -2.05 18.95 -13.05
C LYS A 186 -2.53 20.27 -12.45
N ALA A 187 -3.54 20.23 -11.57
CA ALA A 187 -4.04 21.40 -10.86
C ALA A 187 -2.95 22.06 -9.98
N ARG A 188 -1.93 21.30 -9.60
CA ARG A 188 -0.77 21.75 -8.82
C ARG A 188 0.42 22.17 -9.67
N GLY A 189 0.27 22.19 -11.00
CA GLY A 189 1.33 22.58 -11.93
C GLY A 189 2.41 21.51 -12.11
N VAL A 190 2.14 20.26 -11.72
CA VAL A 190 3.06 19.15 -12.01
C VAL A 190 2.98 18.82 -13.50
N GLU A 191 4.14 18.82 -14.17
CA GLU A 191 4.24 18.43 -15.57
C GLU A 191 4.24 16.91 -15.70
N ILE A 192 3.13 16.37 -16.18
CA ILE A 192 2.92 14.95 -16.44
C ILE A 192 2.07 14.77 -17.70
N GLY A 193 2.42 13.79 -18.53
CA GLY A 193 1.83 13.58 -19.86
C GLY A 193 0.49 12.87 -19.82
N SER A 194 0.40 11.81 -19.01
CA SER A 194 -0.79 10.98 -18.87
C SER A 194 -0.90 10.38 -17.46
N PRO A 195 -2.08 9.86 -17.07
CA PRO A 195 -2.26 9.15 -15.79
C PRO A 195 -1.26 7.99 -15.62
N LYS A 196 -0.99 7.23 -16.68
CA LYS A 196 -0.04 6.11 -16.69
C LYS A 196 1.41 6.51 -16.39
N ASP A 197 1.73 7.80 -16.47
CA ASP A 197 3.06 8.32 -16.18
C ASP A 197 3.31 8.54 -14.66
N ILE A 198 2.27 8.45 -13.82
CA ILE A 198 2.36 8.72 -12.38
C ILE A 198 3.39 7.80 -11.70
N PRO A 199 3.39 6.47 -11.94
CA PRO A 199 4.36 5.59 -11.29
C PRO A 199 5.82 5.92 -11.67
N TYR A 200 6.07 6.33 -12.92
CA TYR A 200 7.41 6.74 -13.37
C TYR A 200 7.83 8.07 -12.73
N LEU A 201 6.92 9.03 -12.60
CA LEU A 201 7.16 10.27 -11.87
C LEU A 201 7.56 9.98 -10.42
N ILE A 202 6.79 9.14 -9.72
CA ILE A 202 7.08 8.74 -8.33
C ILE A 202 8.46 8.10 -8.25
N LYS A 203 8.74 7.12 -9.11
CA LYS A 203 10.02 6.41 -9.16
C LYS A 203 11.21 7.37 -9.36
N ASN A 204 11.11 8.31 -10.29
CA ASN A 204 12.17 9.29 -10.54
C ASN A 204 12.42 10.19 -9.31
N LYS A 205 11.34 10.62 -8.63
CA LYS A 205 11.46 11.42 -7.40
C LYS A 205 12.08 10.65 -6.24
N ILE A 206 11.80 9.36 -6.10
CA ILE A 206 12.47 8.50 -5.10
C ILE A 206 13.98 8.43 -5.38
N ILE A 207 14.38 8.30 -6.64
CA ILE A 207 15.80 8.27 -7.04
C ILE A 207 16.47 9.61 -6.74
N GLU A 208 15.81 10.74 -7.05
CA GLU A 208 16.31 12.08 -6.71
C GLU A 208 16.56 12.23 -5.20
N LEU A 209 15.63 11.77 -4.36
CA LEU A 209 15.77 11.80 -2.90
C LEU A 209 16.92 10.93 -2.36
N SER A 210 17.32 9.91 -3.11
CA SER A 210 18.38 8.98 -2.70
C SER A 210 19.79 9.46 -3.06
N ASN A 211 19.89 10.49 -3.91
CA ASN A 211 21.16 11.07 -4.36
C ASN A 211 21.54 12.35 -3.58
N VAL A 212 20.74 12.74 -2.59
CA VAL A 212 20.95 13.90 -1.70
C VAL A 212 21.36 13.40 -0.33
#